data_AF-A0A2R5GPM9-F1
#
_entry.id   AF-A0A2R5GPM9-F1
#
_cell.length_a   1.000
_cell.length_b   1.000
_cell.length_c   1.000
_cell.angle_alpha   90.00
_cell.angle_beta   90.00
_cell.angle_gamma   90.00
#
_symmetry.space_group_name_H-M   'P 1'
#
loop_
_entity.id
_entity.type
_entity.pdbx_description
1 polymer ?
#
loop_
_entity_poly.entity_id
_entity_poly.type
_entity_poly.pdbx_seq_one_letter_code
_entity_poly.pdbx_strand_id
1 'polypeptide(L)'
;MVHRLWTAMDARQLALSQRYFLMAQWVPCAMYYAGLGGDKPAVFPATISFTIRKGWPKWAHHVLWTMGWLKVALLVRKARTDVKLRTLGTYVHGLFAVVIFHLSADERRNKLHGIFAALYMAEHWFLMRLLGHAAWYKQKFTESFALFCVCLASLRKLEARLGVPSEGEKTTAQVRAAKLAELEPLQRAVVNMLGLGVMVFENGMFLAFTLGLSREIAGQ
;
A
#
# COMPACT_ATOMS: atom_id res chain seq x y z
N MET A 1 -5.79 20.58 15.93
CA MET A 1 -6.46 21.24 14.79
C MET A 1 -5.50 22.28 14.23
N VAL A 2 -5.16 22.20 12.94
CA VAL A 2 -4.35 23.22 12.26
C VAL A 2 -5.28 24.42 12.02
N HIS A 3 -5.38 25.36 12.97
CA HIS A 3 -6.19 26.59 12.84
C HIS A 3 -5.56 27.61 11.87
N ARG A 4 -4.84 27.15 10.85
CA ARG A 4 -4.21 28.03 9.86
C ARG A 4 -5.01 27.94 8.57
N LEU A 5 -5.42 29.10 8.06
CA LEU A 5 -5.97 29.22 6.72
C LEU A 5 -4.97 28.65 5.71
N TRP A 6 -5.44 27.72 4.90
CA TRP A 6 -4.64 27.09 3.85
C TRP A 6 -4.31 28.11 2.78
N THR A 7 -3.04 28.19 2.38
CA THR A 7 -2.63 29.07 1.29
C THR A 7 -2.82 28.39 -0.06
N ALA A 8 -2.90 29.16 -1.15
CA ALA A 8 -2.91 28.59 -2.51
C ALA A 8 -1.67 27.71 -2.79
N MET A 9 -0.53 28.03 -2.18
CA MET A 9 0.67 27.20 -2.25
C MET A 9 0.45 25.85 -1.57
N ASP A 10 -0.19 25.81 -0.40
CA ASP A 10 -0.48 24.59 0.35
C ASP A 10 -1.42 23.67 -0.44
N ALA A 11 -2.48 24.22 -1.02
CA ALA A 11 -3.39 23.49 -1.92
C ALA A 11 -2.65 22.91 -3.13
N ARG A 12 -1.72 23.67 -3.73
CA ARG A 12 -0.89 23.18 -4.84
C ARG A 12 0.04 22.03 -4.40
N GLN A 13 0.66 22.12 -3.23
CA GLN A 13 1.51 21.03 -2.71
C GLN A 13 0.70 19.76 -2.48
N LEU A 14 -0.52 19.87 -1.96
CA LEU A 14 -1.42 18.73 -1.77
C LEU A 14 -1.85 18.10 -3.08
N ALA A 15 -2.27 18.90 -4.07
CA ALA A 15 -2.64 18.39 -5.38
C ALA A 15 -1.46 17.67 -6.06
N LEU A 16 -0.24 18.21 -5.95
CA LEU A 16 0.96 17.55 -6.45
C LEU A 16 1.26 16.25 -5.68
N SER A 17 1.17 16.28 -4.35
CA SER A 17 1.37 15.11 -3.50
C SER A 17 0.41 13.97 -3.88
N GLN A 18 -0.87 14.29 -4.04
CA GLN A 18 -1.89 13.35 -4.49
C GLN A 18 -1.54 12.73 -5.84
N ARG A 19 -1.16 13.55 -6.83
CA ARG A 19 -0.78 13.04 -8.16
C ARG A 19 0.41 12.09 -8.06
N TYR A 20 1.42 12.42 -7.27
CA TYR A 20 2.57 11.55 -7.07
C TYR A 20 2.19 10.22 -6.41
N PHE A 21 1.32 10.23 -5.39
CA PHE A 21 0.84 8.99 -4.77
C PHE A 21 -0.03 8.16 -5.72
N LEU A 22 -0.91 8.78 -6.50
CA LEU A 22 -1.67 8.07 -7.55
C LEU A 22 -0.74 7.47 -8.60
N MET A 23 0.29 8.20 -9.04
CA MET A 23 1.27 7.66 -9.97
C MET A 23 2.07 6.51 -9.33
N ALA A 24 2.45 6.62 -8.06
CA ALA A 24 3.12 5.54 -7.32
C ALA A 24 2.24 4.28 -7.22
N GLN A 25 0.93 4.41 -7.31
CA GLN A 25 -0.02 3.30 -7.34
C GLN A 25 -0.07 2.62 -8.72
N TRP A 26 -0.29 3.41 -9.76
CA TRP A 26 -0.64 2.90 -11.09
C TRP A 26 0.56 2.64 -12.00
N VAL A 27 1.60 3.49 -11.95
CA VAL A 27 2.76 3.36 -12.82
C VAL A 27 3.54 2.07 -12.54
N PRO A 28 3.89 1.74 -11.29
CA PRO A 28 4.58 0.48 -10.99
C PRO A 28 3.75 -0.75 -11.37
N CYS A 29 2.44 -0.71 -11.13
CA CYS A 29 1.52 -1.78 -11.50
C CYS A 29 1.50 -2.00 -13.03
N ALA A 30 1.36 -0.92 -13.81
CA ALA A 30 1.42 -0.99 -15.27
C ALA A 30 2.76 -1.52 -15.77
N MET A 31 3.88 -1.04 -15.21
CA MET A 31 5.22 -1.51 -15.56
C MET A 31 5.43 -2.99 -15.20
N TYR A 32 4.85 -3.46 -14.09
CA TYR A 32 4.89 -4.85 -13.68
C TYR A 32 4.20 -5.75 -14.71
N TYR A 33 2.96 -5.42 -15.08
CA TYR A 33 2.21 -6.18 -16.08
C TYR A 33 2.75 -6.04 -17.51
N ALA A 34 3.51 -4.98 -17.80
CA ALA A 34 4.29 -4.85 -19.04
C ALA A 34 5.57 -5.70 -19.05
N GLY A 35 5.86 -6.48 -18.01
CA GLY A 35 7.01 -7.39 -17.94
C GLY A 35 8.31 -6.75 -17.45
N LEU A 36 8.28 -5.51 -16.96
CA LEU A 36 9.47 -4.80 -16.45
C LEU A 36 9.83 -5.17 -15.00
N GLY A 37 8.97 -5.96 -14.34
CA GLY A 37 9.18 -6.46 -12.97
C GLY A 37 10.11 -7.67 -12.86
N GLY A 38 10.49 -8.31 -13.98
CA GLY A 38 11.37 -9.49 -13.97
C GLY A 38 10.74 -10.77 -13.41
N ASP A 39 9.44 -10.76 -13.12
CA ASP A 39 8.65 -11.99 -12.88
C ASP A 39 8.06 -12.46 -14.22
N LYS A 40 8.31 -13.72 -14.57
CA LYS A 40 7.75 -14.35 -15.77
C LYS A 40 7.22 -15.75 -15.40
N PRO A 41 5.91 -16.01 -15.57
CA PRO A 41 4.85 -15.05 -15.93
C PRO A 41 4.57 -14.02 -14.80
N ALA A 42 3.89 -12.92 -15.15
CA ALA A 42 3.37 -11.99 -14.16
C ALA A 42 2.27 -12.66 -13.34
N VAL A 43 2.26 -12.41 -12.02
CA VAL A 43 1.27 -12.93 -11.09
C VAL A 43 0.02 -12.06 -11.15
N PHE A 44 -1.14 -12.70 -11.16
CA PHE A 44 -2.42 -12.05 -10.99
C PHE A 44 -3.30 -12.89 -10.05
N PRO A 45 -3.94 -12.28 -9.05
CA PRO A 45 -3.85 -10.87 -8.63
C PRO A 45 -2.49 -10.55 -7.98
N ALA A 46 -2.03 -9.30 -8.06
CA ALA A 46 -0.78 -8.86 -7.42
C ALA A 46 -0.99 -7.59 -6.58
N THR A 47 -0.63 -7.68 -5.30
CA THR A 47 -0.62 -6.54 -4.38
C THR A 47 0.40 -5.48 -4.82
N ILE A 48 0.23 -4.26 -4.32
CA ILE A 48 1.21 -3.18 -4.52
C ILE A 48 2.55 -3.63 -3.98
N SER A 49 2.54 -4.15 -2.76
CA SER A 49 3.69 -4.72 -2.06
C SER A 49 4.41 -5.78 -2.91
N PHE A 50 3.67 -6.55 -3.73
CA PHE A 50 4.24 -7.50 -4.67
C PHE A 50 4.84 -6.83 -5.91
N THR A 51 4.07 -5.96 -6.58
CA THR A 51 4.51 -5.30 -7.83
C THR A 51 5.76 -4.44 -7.64
N ILE A 52 5.98 -3.88 -6.44
CA ILE A 52 7.11 -2.99 -6.12
C ILE A 52 8.33 -3.71 -5.53
N ARG A 53 8.36 -5.05 -5.50
CA ARG A 53 9.42 -5.79 -4.80
C ARG A 53 10.78 -5.77 -5.52
N LYS A 54 10.79 -5.67 -6.86
CA LYS A 54 12.01 -5.73 -7.68
C LYS A 54 11.82 -5.07 -9.07
N GLY A 55 12.91 -4.98 -9.82
CA GLY A 55 12.92 -4.46 -11.18
C GLY A 55 12.64 -2.96 -11.26
N TRP A 56 12.25 -2.49 -12.45
CA TRP A 56 11.89 -1.09 -12.68
C TRP A 56 10.65 -0.60 -11.92
N PRO A 57 9.58 -1.40 -11.73
CA PRO A 57 8.42 -1.01 -10.92
C PRO A 57 8.79 -0.55 -9.51
N LYS A 58 9.72 -1.25 -8.85
CA LYS A 58 10.23 -0.88 -7.52
C LYS A 58 10.76 0.55 -7.47
N TRP A 59 11.67 0.88 -8.39
CA TRP A 59 12.32 2.18 -8.39
C TRP A 59 11.36 3.30 -8.78
N ALA A 60 10.47 3.04 -9.76
CA ALA A 60 9.41 3.96 -10.12
C ALA A 60 8.51 4.25 -8.90
N HIS A 61 8.10 3.22 -8.16
CA HIS A 61 7.35 3.38 -6.92
C HIS A 61 8.10 4.26 -5.92
N HIS A 62 9.35 3.91 -5.58
CA HIS A 62 10.11 4.63 -4.55
C HIS A 62 10.33 6.11 -4.90
N VAL A 63 10.63 6.42 -6.16
CA VAL A 63 10.78 7.80 -6.62
C VAL A 63 9.46 8.56 -6.50
N LEU A 64 8.38 8.04 -7.08
CA LEU A 64 7.07 8.71 -7.08
C LEU A 64 6.52 8.87 -5.66
N TRP A 65 6.62 7.82 -4.84
CA TRP A 65 6.19 7.82 -3.45
C TRP A 65 6.98 8.82 -2.61
N THR A 66 8.31 8.86 -2.76
CA THR A 66 9.18 9.84 -2.06
C THR A 66 8.83 11.26 -2.49
N MET A 67 8.63 11.51 -3.77
CA MET A 67 8.21 12.81 -4.27
C MET A 67 6.87 13.23 -3.66
N GLY A 68 5.91 12.31 -3.53
CA GLY A 68 4.64 12.54 -2.83
C GLY A 68 4.85 13.01 -1.39
N TRP A 69 5.67 12.30 -0.62
CA TRP A 69 6.00 12.66 0.77
C TRP A 69 6.79 13.95 0.90
N LEU A 70 7.69 14.27 -0.03
CA LEU A 70 8.40 15.56 -0.02
C LEU A 70 7.41 16.72 -0.13
N LYS A 71 6.36 16.58 -0.94
CA LYS A 71 5.29 17.60 -1.01
C LYS A 71 4.50 17.70 0.30
N VAL A 72 4.19 16.57 0.96
CA VAL A 72 3.58 16.58 2.30
C VAL A 72 4.51 17.23 3.34
N ALA A 73 5.81 16.95 3.29
CA ALA A 73 6.79 17.54 4.21
C ALA A 73 6.87 19.06 4.06
N LEU A 74 6.89 19.57 2.82
CA LEU A 74 6.83 21.01 2.55
C LEU A 74 5.54 21.65 3.08
N LEU A 75 4.42 20.94 2.98
CA LEU A 75 3.14 21.38 3.52
C LEU A 75 3.17 21.48 5.06
N VAL A 76 3.64 20.43 5.74
CA VAL A 76 3.63 20.38 7.21
C VAL A 76 4.82 21.11 7.86
N ARG A 77 5.71 21.72 7.08
CA ARG A 77 6.91 22.42 7.60
C ARG A 77 6.60 23.51 8.62
N LYS A 78 5.43 24.14 8.51
CA LYS A 78 4.93 25.17 9.45
C LYS A 78 3.83 24.64 10.40
N ALA A 79 3.53 23.35 10.35
CA ALA A 79 2.56 22.74 11.25
C ALA A 79 3.15 22.55 12.67
N ARG A 80 2.29 22.15 13.61
CA ARG A 80 2.70 21.75 14.96
C ARG A 80 3.67 20.56 14.92
N THR A 81 4.50 20.45 15.95
CA THR A 81 5.55 19.41 16.06
C THR A 81 4.99 18.00 15.98
N ASP A 82 3.83 17.73 16.57
CA ASP A 82 3.17 16.42 16.51
C ASP A 82 2.81 16.01 15.08
N VAL A 83 2.29 16.94 14.27
CA VAL A 83 1.98 16.67 12.84
C VAL A 83 3.25 16.37 12.04
N LYS A 84 4.33 17.10 12.31
CA LYS A 84 5.63 16.86 11.67
C LYS A 84 6.20 15.49 12.03
N LEU A 85 6.20 15.15 13.32
CA LEU A 85 6.70 13.86 13.79
C LEU A 85 5.89 12.69 13.24
N ARG A 86 4.55 12.82 13.17
CA ARG A 86 3.68 11.80 12.57
C ARG A 86 3.90 11.66 11.07
N THR A 87 4.06 12.78 10.35
CA THR A 87 4.39 12.77 8.91
C THR A 87 5.73 12.08 8.66
N LEU A 88 6.75 12.45 9.44
CA LEU A 88 8.08 11.83 9.35
C LEU A 88 8.02 10.34 9.72
N GLY A 89 7.33 9.99 10.80
CA GLY A 89 7.12 8.60 11.22
C GLY A 89 6.44 7.77 10.15
N THR A 90 5.44 8.33 9.48
CA THR A 90 4.77 7.67 8.34
C THR A 90 5.77 7.40 7.21
N TYR A 91 6.55 8.40 6.80
CA TYR A 91 7.59 8.21 5.78
C TYR A 91 8.63 7.17 6.21
N VAL A 92 9.13 7.23 7.45
CA VAL A 92 10.15 6.29 7.94
C VAL A 92 9.60 4.87 8.00
N HIS A 93 8.42 4.64 8.57
CA HIS A 93 7.81 3.31 8.60
C HIS A 93 7.55 2.76 7.19
N GLY A 94 7.11 3.62 6.25
CA GLY A 94 6.94 3.25 4.85
C GLY A 94 8.27 2.85 4.19
N LEU A 95 9.34 3.61 4.42
CA LEU A 95 10.69 3.30 3.94
C LEU A 95 11.16 1.94 4.47
N PHE A 96 10.97 1.69 5.76
CA PHE A 96 11.29 0.40 6.36
C PHE A 96 10.46 -0.73 5.77
N ALA A 97 9.16 -0.55 5.56
CA ALA A 97 8.28 -1.57 4.98
C ALA A 97 8.63 -1.88 3.51
N VAL A 98 8.86 -0.87 2.67
CA VAL A 98 8.94 -1.07 1.20
C VAL A 98 10.35 -1.05 0.62
N VAL A 99 11.35 -0.56 1.35
CA VAL A 99 12.75 -0.52 0.89
C VAL A 99 13.58 -1.53 1.66
N ILE A 100 13.63 -1.37 2.99
CA ILE A 100 14.56 -2.12 3.86
C ILE A 100 14.05 -3.54 4.10
N PHE A 101 12.81 -3.69 4.54
CA PHE A 101 12.13 -4.95 4.81
C PHE A 101 11.07 -5.23 3.76
N HIS A 102 11.40 -5.12 2.47
CA HIS A 102 10.47 -5.54 1.41
C HIS A 102 10.20 -7.04 1.46
N LEU A 103 9.03 -7.46 0.98
CA LEU A 103 8.65 -8.87 0.87
C LEU A 103 9.73 -9.66 0.14
N SER A 104 10.26 -10.70 0.79
CA SER A 104 11.28 -11.57 0.24
C SER A 104 11.12 -12.99 0.76
N ALA A 105 11.91 -13.93 0.22
CA ALA A 105 11.95 -15.33 0.65
C ALA A 105 12.40 -15.59 2.10
N ASP A 106 12.60 -14.53 2.90
CA ASP A 106 13.07 -14.61 4.29
C ASP A 106 11.90 -14.32 5.23
N GLU A 107 11.53 -15.33 6.04
CA GLU A 107 10.42 -15.26 6.98
C GLU A 107 10.63 -14.13 8.02
N ARG A 108 11.85 -13.94 8.52
CA ARG A 108 12.15 -12.88 9.50
C ARG A 108 11.91 -11.53 8.87
N ARG A 109 12.36 -11.34 7.63
CA ARG A 109 12.14 -10.09 6.89
C ARG A 109 10.66 -9.86 6.62
N ASN A 110 9.90 -10.89 6.28
CA ASN A 110 8.44 -10.77 6.07
C ASN A 110 7.69 -10.44 7.36
N LYS A 111 8.13 -10.95 8.53
CA LYS A 111 7.58 -10.54 9.83
C LYS A 111 7.85 -9.05 10.09
N LEU A 112 9.08 -8.59 9.86
CA LEU A 112 9.43 -7.17 9.98
C LEU A 112 8.65 -6.30 8.98
N HIS A 113 8.51 -6.74 7.74
CA HIS A 113 7.67 -6.11 6.72
C HIS A 113 6.25 -5.89 7.25
N GLY A 114 5.62 -6.95 7.78
CA GLY A 114 4.26 -6.90 8.32
C GLY A 114 4.14 -5.91 9.48
N ILE A 115 5.10 -5.88 10.40
CA ILE A 115 5.13 -4.92 11.52
C ILE A 115 5.21 -3.48 11.00
N PHE A 116 6.17 -3.17 10.13
CA PHE A 116 6.34 -1.82 9.61
C PHE A 116 5.19 -1.40 8.70
N ALA A 117 4.61 -2.32 7.92
CA ALA A 117 3.40 -2.07 7.14
C ALA A 117 2.19 -1.75 8.04
N ALA A 118 2.01 -2.48 9.15
CA ALA A 118 0.96 -2.19 10.11
C ALA A 118 1.14 -0.83 10.79
N LEU A 119 2.36 -0.50 11.24
CA LEU A 119 2.69 0.82 11.78
C LEU A 119 2.46 1.92 10.74
N TYR A 120 2.84 1.67 9.49
CA TYR A 120 2.64 2.58 8.37
C TYR A 120 1.15 2.85 8.11
N MET A 121 0.30 1.81 8.14
CA MET A 121 -1.17 1.96 8.01
C MET A 121 -1.79 2.70 9.21
N ALA A 122 -1.33 2.42 10.43
CA ALA A 122 -1.80 3.12 11.62
C ALA A 122 -1.46 4.62 11.56
N GLU A 123 -0.26 4.96 11.10
CA GLU A 123 0.15 6.36 10.91
C GLU A 123 -0.65 7.05 9.79
N HIS A 124 -1.00 6.35 8.70
CA HIS A 124 -1.94 6.87 7.69
C HIS A 124 -3.27 7.26 8.32
N TRP A 125 -3.85 6.37 9.14
CA TRP A 125 -5.10 6.65 9.84
C TRP A 125 -5.02 7.90 10.72
N PHE A 126 -3.95 8.05 11.50
CA PHE A 126 -3.74 9.25 12.32
C PHE A 126 -3.55 10.51 11.46
N LEU A 127 -2.78 10.44 10.38
CA LEU A 127 -2.60 11.55 9.45
C LEU A 127 -3.92 11.98 8.82
N MET A 128 -4.79 11.05 8.41
CA MET A 128 -6.12 11.40 7.88
C MET A 128 -6.94 12.21 8.89
N ARG A 129 -6.83 11.90 10.19
CA ARG A 129 -7.48 12.69 11.25
C ARG A 129 -6.83 14.05 11.46
N LEU A 130 -5.50 14.11 11.43
CA LEU A 130 -4.74 15.34 11.67
C LEU A 130 -4.84 16.34 10.50
N LEU A 131 -4.85 15.84 9.27
CA LEU A 131 -5.07 16.60 8.05
C LEU A 131 -6.55 16.93 7.81
N GLY A 132 -7.44 16.41 8.66
CA GLY A 132 -8.86 16.71 8.60
C GLY A 132 -9.55 16.16 7.36
N HIS A 133 -9.19 14.95 6.90
CA HIS A 133 -9.89 14.30 5.79
C HIS A 133 -11.35 14.01 6.12
N ALA A 134 -12.17 13.92 5.06
CA ALA A 134 -13.61 13.67 5.17
C ALA A 134 -13.92 12.40 5.94
N ALA A 135 -15.05 12.40 6.66
CA ALA A 135 -15.54 11.21 7.35
C ALA A 135 -15.61 9.99 6.41
N TRP A 136 -16.07 10.21 5.16
CA TRP A 136 -16.14 9.17 4.14
C TRP A 136 -14.79 8.52 3.83
N TYR A 137 -13.72 9.30 3.64
CA TYR A 137 -12.41 8.74 3.32
C TYR A 137 -11.85 7.93 4.48
N LYS A 138 -12.01 8.42 5.71
CA LYS A 138 -11.62 7.70 6.92
C LYS A 138 -12.40 6.38 7.00
N GLN A 139 -13.72 6.41 6.89
CA GLN A 139 -14.55 5.21 6.90
C GLN A 139 -14.07 4.19 5.84
N LYS A 140 -13.85 4.63 4.59
CA LYS A 140 -13.39 3.74 3.52
C LYS A 140 -11.99 3.18 3.76
N PHE A 141 -11.09 3.95 4.37
CA PHE A 141 -9.80 3.44 4.81
C PHE A 141 -9.97 2.32 5.84
N THR A 142 -10.79 2.53 6.88
CA THR A 142 -11.03 1.54 7.94
C THR A 142 -11.70 0.27 7.42
N GLU A 143 -12.75 0.42 6.61
CA GLU A 143 -13.44 -0.71 5.96
C GLU A 143 -12.47 -1.51 5.09
N SER A 144 -11.66 -0.84 4.26
CA SER A 144 -10.65 -1.48 3.42
C SER A 144 -9.60 -2.20 4.27
N PHE A 145 -9.11 -1.59 5.36
CA PHE A 145 -8.15 -2.24 6.25
C PHE A 145 -8.73 -3.48 6.92
N ALA A 146 -9.97 -3.41 7.43
CA ALA A 146 -10.63 -4.55 8.06
C ALA A 146 -10.83 -5.70 7.06
N LEU A 147 -11.33 -5.41 5.86
CA LEU A 147 -11.54 -6.41 4.82
C LEU A 147 -10.21 -6.98 4.29
N PHE A 148 -9.18 -6.16 4.18
CA PHE A 148 -7.81 -6.62 3.89
C PHE A 148 -7.34 -7.65 4.92
N CYS A 149 -7.48 -7.35 6.21
CA CYS A 149 -7.10 -8.29 7.28
C CYS A 149 -7.90 -9.60 7.23
N VAL A 150 -9.21 -9.53 6.99
CA VAL A 150 -10.08 -10.71 6.86
C VAL A 150 -9.68 -11.56 5.66
N CYS A 151 -9.48 -10.95 4.49
CA CYS A 151 -9.04 -11.67 3.28
C CYS A 151 -7.67 -12.29 3.47
N LEU A 152 -6.71 -11.54 4.05
CA LEU A 152 -5.35 -12.03 4.27
C LEU A 152 -5.33 -13.20 5.27
N ALA A 153 -6.01 -13.07 6.41
CA ALA A 153 -6.06 -14.16 7.41
C ALA A 153 -6.75 -15.42 6.84
N SER A 154 -7.86 -15.23 6.11
CA SER A 154 -8.58 -16.34 5.46
C SER A 154 -7.75 -17.02 4.40
N LEU A 155 -7.05 -16.23 3.56
CA LEU A 155 -6.13 -16.72 2.53
C LEU A 155 -5.01 -17.55 3.16
N ARG A 156 -4.32 -17.01 4.18
CA ARG A 156 -3.20 -17.70 4.85
C ARG A 156 -3.65 -19.00 5.51
N LYS A 157 -4.81 -19.01 6.16
CA LYS A 157 -5.38 -20.23 6.75
C LYS A 157 -5.71 -21.28 5.69
N LEU A 158 -6.30 -20.87 4.57
CA LEU A 158 -6.67 -21.77 3.47
C LEU A 158 -5.43 -22.32 2.77
N GLU A 159 -4.44 -21.47 2.48
CA GLU A 159 -3.15 -21.85 1.89
C GLU A 159 -2.44 -22.90 2.75
N ALA A 160 -2.32 -22.65 4.05
CA ALA A 160 -1.73 -23.61 4.99
C ALA A 160 -2.47 -24.95 5.00
N ARG A 161 -3.81 -24.92 4.99
CA ARG A 161 -4.65 -26.14 4.94
C ARG A 161 -4.47 -26.93 3.65
N LEU A 162 -4.31 -26.24 2.52
CA LEU A 162 -4.22 -26.85 1.19
C LEU A 162 -2.77 -27.13 0.76
N GLY A 163 -1.77 -26.83 1.61
CA GLY A 163 -0.35 -26.98 1.27
C GLY A 163 0.10 -26.05 0.13
N VAL A 164 -0.61 -24.93 -0.08
CA VAL A 164 -0.22 -23.93 -1.08
C VAL A 164 0.80 -22.99 -0.44
N PRO A 165 2.00 -22.83 -1.03
CA PRO A 165 3.00 -21.93 -0.49
C PRO A 165 2.51 -20.49 -0.56
N SER A 166 2.74 -19.79 0.53
CA SER A 166 2.26 -18.44 0.76
C SER A 166 3.06 -17.43 -0.07
N GLU A 167 2.42 -16.37 -0.57
CA GLU A 167 3.15 -15.31 -1.30
C GLU A 167 4.18 -14.65 -0.37
N GLY A 168 5.46 -14.78 -0.74
CA GLY A 168 6.61 -14.33 0.05
C GLY A 168 7.52 -15.46 0.56
N GLU A 169 7.12 -16.73 0.47
CA GLU A 169 8.00 -17.85 0.82
C GLU A 169 9.08 -18.07 -0.26
N LYS A 170 10.09 -18.92 0.03
CA LYS A 170 11.20 -19.31 -0.89
C LYS A 170 10.75 -19.94 -2.22
N THR A 171 9.47 -19.91 -2.51
CA THR A 171 8.81 -20.57 -3.62
C THR A 171 8.63 -19.60 -4.76
N THR A 172 9.09 -19.98 -5.95
CA THR A 172 8.88 -19.17 -7.16
C THR A 172 7.38 -19.10 -7.48
N ALA A 173 6.96 -18.06 -8.18
CA ALA A 173 5.58 -17.93 -8.66
C ALA A 173 5.11 -19.18 -9.43
N GLN A 174 6.04 -19.87 -10.09
CA GLN A 174 5.81 -21.12 -10.80
C GLN A 174 5.40 -22.27 -9.86
N VAL A 175 6.06 -22.42 -8.70
CA VAL A 175 5.69 -23.49 -7.74
C VAL A 175 4.30 -23.24 -7.16
N ARG A 176 4.00 -21.99 -6.81
CA ARG A 176 2.64 -21.62 -6.36
C ARG A 176 1.60 -21.91 -7.44
N ALA A 177 1.87 -21.54 -8.70
CA ALA A 177 0.99 -21.82 -9.82
C ALA A 177 0.76 -23.33 -10.03
N ALA A 178 1.82 -24.14 -9.94
CA ALA A 178 1.73 -25.60 -10.03
C ALA A 178 0.85 -26.17 -8.91
N LYS A 179 1.05 -25.74 -7.66
CA LYS A 179 0.24 -26.17 -6.51
C LYS A 179 -1.22 -25.77 -6.65
N LEU A 180 -1.50 -24.56 -7.13
CA LEU A 180 -2.88 -24.13 -7.41
C LEU A 180 -3.53 -24.96 -8.53
N ALA A 181 -2.76 -25.42 -9.51
CA ALA A 181 -3.23 -26.25 -10.61
C ALA A 181 -3.60 -27.68 -10.17
N GLU A 182 -3.04 -28.16 -9.04
CA GLU A 182 -3.38 -29.44 -8.41
C GLU A 182 -4.70 -29.38 -7.61
N LEU A 183 -5.16 -28.18 -7.23
CA LEU A 183 -6.38 -28.01 -6.42
C LEU A 183 -7.67 -28.21 -7.24
N GLU A 184 -8.73 -28.62 -6.53
CA GLU A 184 -10.09 -28.64 -7.04
C GLU A 184 -10.52 -27.25 -7.54
N PRO A 185 -11.35 -27.16 -8.61
CA PRO A 185 -11.74 -25.88 -9.20
C PRO A 185 -12.31 -24.87 -8.21
N LEU A 186 -13.15 -25.33 -7.27
CA LEU A 186 -13.74 -24.47 -6.25
C LEU A 186 -12.69 -23.96 -5.25
N GLN A 187 -11.77 -24.81 -4.80
CA GLN A 187 -10.70 -24.41 -3.88
C GLN A 187 -9.80 -23.35 -4.52
N ARG A 188 -9.40 -23.59 -5.77
CA ARG A 188 -8.61 -22.63 -6.57
C ARG A 188 -9.34 -21.30 -6.74
N ALA A 189 -10.64 -21.34 -7.07
CA ALA A 189 -11.46 -20.14 -7.20
C ALA A 189 -11.49 -19.34 -5.89
N VAL A 190 -11.68 -20.00 -4.74
CA VAL A 190 -11.69 -19.33 -3.43
C VAL A 190 -10.34 -18.70 -3.09
N VAL A 191 -9.23 -19.42 -3.33
CA VAL A 191 -7.88 -18.87 -3.12
C VAL A 191 -7.65 -17.62 -3.99
N ASN A 192 -8.01 -17.70 -5.28
CA ASN A 192 -7.87 -16.57 -6.20
C ASN A 192 -8.77 -15.39 -5.82
N MET A 193 -10.02 -15.64 -5.40
CA MET A 193 -10.93 -14.58 -4.93
C MET A 193 -10.41 -13.90 -3.67
N LEU A 194 -9.88 -14.65 -2.71
CA LEU A 194 -9.28 -14.09 -1.50
C LEU A 194 -8.03 -13.26 -1.83
N GLY A 195 -7.15 -13.76 -2.72
CA GLY A 195 -6.00 -13.00 -3.21
C GLY A 195 -6.41 -11.71 -3.92
N LEU A 196 -7.49 -11.74 -4.70
CA LEU A 196 -8.03 -10.56 -5.36
C LEU A 196 -8.58 -9.57 -4.33
N GLY A 197 -9.26 -10.06 -3.30
CA GLY A 197 -9.69 -9.27 -2.16
C GLY A 197 -8.54 -8.56 -1.47
N VAL A 198 -7.45 -9.27 -1.16
CA VAL A 198 -6.23 -8.67 -0.58
C VAL A 198 -5.70 -7.53 -1.46
N MET A 199 -5.59 -7.75 -2.78
CA MET A 199 -5.15 -6.71 -3.73
C MET A 199 -6.10 -5.50 -3.73
N VAL A 200 -7.40 -5.73 -3.89
CA VAL A 200 -8.41 -4.65 -3.99
C VAL A 200 -8.46 -3.83 -2.71
N PHE A 201 -8.47 -4.47 -1.55
CA PHE A 201 -8.56 -3.77 -0.28
C PHE A 201 -7.26 -3.08 0.14
N GLU A 202 -6.09 -3.63 -0.22
CA GLU A 202 -4.82 -2.92 -0.08
C GLU A 202 -4.84 -1.62 -0.88
N ASN A 203 -5.19 -1.68 -2.18
CA ASN A 203 -5.33 -0.50 -3.02
C ASN A 203 -6.41 0.46 -2.52
N GLY A 204 -7.53 -0.07 -1.99
CA GLY A 204 -8.62 0.72 -1.41
C GLY A 204 -8.16 1.62 -0.25
N MET A 205 -7.29 1.11 0.63
CA MET A 205 -6.70 1.92 1.71
C MET A 205 -5.89 3.09 1.16
N PHE A 206 -4.98 2.82 0.21
CA PHE A 206 -4.14 3.87 -0.38
C PHE A 206 -4.96 4.89 -1.15
N LEU A 207 -5.93 4.46 -1.94
CA LEU A 207 -6.84 5.37 -2.64
C LEU A 207 -7.65 6.23 -1.68
N ALA A 208 -8.18 5.67 -0.59
CA ALA A 208 -8.92 6.43 0.40
C ALA A 208 -8.05 7.54 1.04
N PHE A 209 -6.80 7.22 1.38
CA PHE A 209 -5.85 8.22 1.87
C PHE A 209 -5.52 9.28 0.81
N THR A 210 -5.10 8.85 -0.37
CA THR A 210 -4.61 9.72 -1.45
C THR A 210 -5.70 10.63 -2.00
N LEU A 211 -6.93 10.13 -2.17
CA LEU A 211 -8.06 10.96 -2.61
C LEU A 211 -8.48 11.98 -1.55
N GLY A 212 -8.36 11.61 -0.27
CA GLY A 212 -8.63 12.49 0.87
C GLY A 212 -7.73 13.72 0.95
N LEU A 213 -6.50 13.65 0.40
CA LEU A 213 -5.55 14.78 0.41
C LEU A 213 -6.04 16.03 -0.37
N SER A 214 -7.05 15.92 -1.23
CA SER A 214 -7.41 16.98 -2.19
C SER A 214 -8.73 17.69 -1.95
N ARG A 215 -9.68 17.09 -1.22
CA ARG A 215 -11.10 17.46 -1.40
C ARG A 215 -11.68 18.45 -0.39
N GLU A 216 -11.07 18.66 0.77
CA GLU A 216 -11.70 19.46 1.84
C GLU A 216 -11.04 20.81 2.13
N ILE A 217 -10.00 21.17 1.39
CA ILE A 217 -9.39 22.50 1.50
C ILE A 217 -10.03 23.50 0.54
N ALA A 218 -10.78 23.01 -0.46
CA ALA A 218 -11.53 23.83 -1.40
C ALA A 218 -12.99 24.09 -0.97
N GLY A 219 -13.39 23.62 0.21
CA GLY A 219 -14.76 23.74 0.75
C GLY A 219 -14.91 24.75 1.90
N GLN A 220 -13.86 25.52 2.21
CA GLN A 220 -13.93 26.80 2.92
C GLN A 220 -13.78 27.92 1.89
#